data_AF-A0A0C5Q685-F1
#
_entry.id   AF-A0A0C5Q685-F1
#
_cell.length_a   1.000
_cell.length_b   1.000
_cell.length_c   1.000
_cell.angle_alpha   90.00
_cell.angle_beta   90.00
_cell.angle_gamma   90.00
#
_symmetry.space_group_name_H-M   'P 1'
#
loop_
_entity.id
_entity.type
_entity.pdbx_description
1 polymer ?
#
loop_
_entity_poly.entity_id
_entity_poly.type
_entity_poly.pdbx_seq_one_letter_code
_entity_poly.pdbx_strand_id
1 'polypeptide(L)'
;LNPDFTFEKFVIGSGNENAYAVARAVADEPGQVYNPYLIYGGVGLGKTHLMQAIGNAYAVSTPSAHIKYATAEDFLNDFTESLRAGDGATAAFKQEYRSVDLLLVDDIQFWSGKEKVQEEFFNTFNVLTKNGKQIVMTSDKLPTEIVDLQTRLTSRFEAGIMM
;
A
#
# COMPACT_ATOMS: atom_id res chain seq x y z
N LEU A 1 -4.30 12.43 -0.14
CA LEU A 1 -3.13 12.48 0.76
C LEU A 1 -3.37 13.57 1.80
N ASN A 2 -3.04 13.31 3.06
CA ASN A 2 -3.10 14.30 4.12
C ASN A 2 -1.82 15.16 4.07
N PRO A 3 -1.92 16.50 3.87
CA PRO A 3 -0.75 17.38 3.79
C PRO A 3 0.04 17.50 5.11
N ASP A 4 -0.53 17.04 6.24
CA ASP A 4 0.17 16.99 7.51
C ASP A 4 1.05 15.75 7.68
N PHE A 5 0.85 14.71 6.87
CA PHE A 5 1.62 13.47 6.96
C PHE A 5 2.83 13.55 6.05
N THR A 6 3.85 14.26 6.51
CA THR A 6 5.12 14.52 5.80
C THR A 6 6.30 14.00 6.62
N PHE A 7 7.45 13.75 5.99
CA PHE A 7 8.63 13.25 6.69
C PHE A 7 9.13 14.26 7.73
N GLU A 8 9.03 15.55 7.43
CA GLU A 8 9.45 16.66 8.30
C GLU A 8 8.63 16.72 9.59
N LYS A 9 7.37 16.26 9.55
CA LYS A 9 6.47 16.22 10.70
C LYS A 9 6.48 14.86 11.41
N PHE A 10 7.26 13.89 10.95
CA PHE A 10 7.36 12.57 11.58
C PHE A 10 8.45 12.57 12.66
N VAL A 11 8.09 12.16 13.88
CA VAL A 11 9.04 12.09 14.99
C VAL A 11 9.80 10.76 14.95
N ILE A 12 11.11 10.84 14.71
CA ILE A 12 12.00 9.68 14.66
C ILE A 12 12.48 9.33 16.07
N GLY A 13 12.48 8.05 16.39
CA GLY A 13 13.08 7.48 17.60
C GLY A 13 13.59 6.07 17.35
N SER A 14 14.25 5.48 18.34
CA SER A 14 14.91 4.17 18.22
C SER A 14 13.98 3.03 17.77
N GLY A 15 12.67 3.16 18.00
CA GLY A 15 11.67 2.15 17.60
C GLY A 15 11.13 2.29 16.18
N ASN A 16 11.44 3.37 15.45
CA ASN A 16 10.90 3.61 14.10
C ASN A 16 11.95 4.11 13.09
N GLU A 17 13.21 4.22 13.49
CA GLU A 17 14.32 4.72 12.65
C GLU A 17 14.51 3.89 11.37
N ASN A 18 14.48 2.55 11.47
CA ASN A 18 14.62 1.67 10.31
C ASN A 18 13.45 1.86 9.31
N ALA A 19 12.21 1.82 9.82
CA ALA A 19 11.03 2.07 8.98
C ALA A 19 11.12 3.45 8.30
N TYR A 20 11.53 4.48 9.03
CA TYR A 20 11.74 5.81 8.48
C TYR A 20 12.79 5.82 7.37
N ALA A 21 13.94 5.17 7.57
CA ALA A 21 15.01 5.10 6.57
C ALA A 21 14.57 4.38 5.29
N VAL A 22 13.87 3.24 5.42
CA VAL A 22 13.31 2.53 4.26
C VAL A 22 12.25 3.37 3.56
N ALA A 23 11.37 4.04 4.30
CA ALA A 23 10.36 4.93 3.73
C ALA A 23 11.00 6.08 2.93
N ARG A 24 12.11 6.66 3.42
CA ARG A 24 12.88 7.66 2.67
C ARG A 24 13.44 7.08 1.38
N ALA A 25 14.07 5.91 1.42
CA ALA A 25 14.61 5.25 0.23
C ALA A 25 13.52 4.93 -0.81
N VAL A 26 12.34 4.46 -0.37
CA VAL A 26 11.18 4.20 -1.24
C VAL A 26 10.64 5.48 -1.87
N ALA A 27 10.67 6.60 -1.15
CA ALA A 27 10.24 7.90 -1.68
C ALA A 27 11.22 8.48 -2.70
N ASP A 28 12.53 8.23 -2.51
CA ASP A 28 13.59 8.72 -3.38
C ASP A 28 13.72 7.87 -4.67
N GLU A 29 13.53 6.55 -4.58
CA GLU A 29 13.64 5.60 -5.71
C GLU A 29 12.43 4.64 -5.83
N PRO A 30 11.21 5.16 -6.07
CA PRO A 30 9.99 4.36 -6.08
C PRO A 30 10.00 3.31 -7.19
N GLY A 31 9.61 2.09 -6.84
CA GLY A 31 9.50 0.94 -7.73
C GLY A 31 10.82 0.22 -7.97
N GLN A 32 11.95 0.81 -7.58
CA GLN A 32 13.30 0.26 -7.77
C GLN A 32 13.82 -0.47 -6.53
N VAL A 33 13.58 0.14 -5.36
CA VAL A 33 13.99 -0.41 -4.07
C VAL A 33 12.74 -0.75 -3.25
N TYR A 34 12.80 -1.87 -2.52
CA TYR A 34 11.74 -2.28 -1.57
C TYR A 34 10.32 -2.23 -2.18
N ASN A 35 10.08 -3.05 -3.20
CA ASN A 35 8.77 -3.15 -3.87
C ASN A 35 8.21 -4.58 -3.77
N PRO A 36 7.17 -4.82 -2.95
CA PRO A 36 6.42 -3.82 -2.19
C PRO A 36 7.19 -3.36 -0.94
N TYR A 37 6.73 -2.29 -0.31
CA TYR A 37 7.16 -1.93 1.05
C TYR A 37 5.98 -2.13 2.01
N LEU A 38 6.14 -2.99 3.02
CA LEU A 38 5.15 -3.20 4.07
C LEU A 38 5.61 -2.57 5.38
N ILE A 39 4.84 -1.59 5.87
CA ILE A 39 5.04 -0.96 7.18
C ILE A 39 4.18 -1.69 8.20
N TYR A 40 4.83 -2.45 9.08
CA TYR A 40 4.16 -3.21 10.14
C TYR A 40 4.42 -2.58 11.52
N GLY A 41 3.39 -2.57 12.37
CA GLY A 41 3.49 -2.14 13.77
C GLY A 41 2.12 -1.97 14.41
N GLY A 42 2.08 -1.91 15.75
CA GLY A 42 0.83 -1.69 16.49
C GLY A 42 0.12 -0.36 16.17
N VAL A 43 -1.07 -0.20 16.74
CA VAL A 43 -1.91 1.00 16.59
C VAL A 43 -1.18 2.23 17.12
N GLY A 44 -1.28 3.35 16.40
CA GLY A 44 -0.71 4.64 16.83
C GLY A 44 0.81 4.79 16.64
N LEU A 45 1.49 3.81 16.01
CA LEU A 45 2.95 3.87 15.76
C LEU A 45 3.34 4.65 14.49
N GLY A 46 2.40 5.39 13.88
CA GLY A 46 2.69 6.28 12.76
C GLY A 46 2.78 5.61 11.38
N LYS A 47 2.27 4.38 11.22
CA LYS A 47 2.27 3.65 9.93
C LYS A 47 1.65 4.46 8.78
N THR A 48 0.42 4.92 8.98
CA THR A 48 -0.31 5.73 8.02
C THR A 48 0.41 7.05 7.73
N HIS A 49 0.97 7.69 8.77
CA HIS A 49 1.76 8.92 8.59
C HIS A 49 2.94 8.65 7.67
N LEU A 50 3.72 7.60 7.95
CA LEU A 50 4.92 7.29 7.19
C LEU A 50 4.61 6.88 5.73
N MET A 51 3.58 6.06 5.53
CA MET A 51 3.09 5.71 4.20
C MET A 51 2.66 6.95 3.40
N GLN A 52 1.90 7.86 4.02
CA GLN A 52 1.46 9.07 3.34
C GLN A 52 2.60 10.09 3.15
N ALA A 53 3.63 10.07 4.01
CA ALA A 53 4.85 10.86 3.82
C ALA A 53 5.61 10.46 2.55
N ILE A 54 5.67 9.15 2.25
CA ILE A 54 6.18 8.66 0.95
C ILE A 54 5.38 9.26 -0.20
N GLY A 55 4.04 9.18 -0.13
CA GLY A 55 3.16 9.75 -1.15
C GLY A 55 3.33 11.26 -1.35
N ASN A 56 3.39 12.02 -0.25
CA ASN A 56 3.56 13.46 -0.31
C ASN A 56 4.95 13.85 -0.86
N ALA A 57 6.02 13.17 -0.44
CA ALA A 57 7.36 13.40 -0.97
C ALA A 57 7.43 13.09 -2.47
N TYR A 58 6.82 11.98 -2.90
CA TYR A 58 6.78 11.60 -4.31
C TYR A 58 5.95 12.57 -5.15
N ALA A 59 4.84 13.10 -4.62
CA ALA A 59 4.06 14.13 -5.30
C ALA A 59 4.85 15.44 -5.51
N VAL A 60 5.75 15.78 -4.58
CA VAL A 60 6.62 16.97 -4.71
C VAL A 60 7.71 16.73 -5.74
N SER A 61 8.38 15.57 -5.72
CA SER A 61 9.47 15.27 -6.66
C SER A 61 8.96 14.97 -8.07
N THR A 62 7.75 14.42 -8.19
CA THR A 62 7.11 14.04 -9.46
C THR A 62 5.67 14.57 -9.52
N PRO A 63 5.45 15.86 -9.83
CA PRO A 63 4.12 16.49 -9.79
C PRO A 63 3.06 15.89 -10.72
N SER A 64 3.48 15.17 -11.76
CA SER A 64 2.59 14.47 -12.69
C SER A 64 2.29 13.02 -12.29
N ALA A 65 2.83 12.53 -11.16
CA ALA A 65 2.63 11.16 -10.73
C ALA A 65 1.17 10.92 -10.33
N HIS A 66 0.62 9.78 -10.77
CA HIS A 66 -0.67 9.32 -10.32
C HIS A 66 -0.50 8.52 -9.02
N ILE A 67 -0.97 9.08 -7.91
CA ILE A 67 -0.87 8.47 -6.59
C ILE A 67 -2.27 8.15 -6.08
N LYS A 68 -2.52 6.89 -5.71
CA LYS A 68 -3.78 6.46 -5.07
C LYS A 68 -3.49 6.04 -3.64
N TYR A 69 -4.22 6.65 -2.72
CA TYR A 69 -4.37 6.18 -1.35
C TYR A 69 -5.74 5.53 -1.20
N ALA A 70 -5.78 4.39 -0.54
CA ALA A 70 -6.99 3.69 -0.15
C ALA A 70 -6.73 2.93 1.15
N THR A 71 -7.74 2.77 1.99
CA THR A 71 -7.72 1.73 3.02
C THR A 71 -8.06 0.37 2.39
N ALA A 72 -7.76 -0.72 3.09
CA ALA A 72 -8.21 -2.06 2.71
C ALA A 72 -9.74 -2.14 2.60
N GLU A 73 -10.47 -1.38 3.42
CA GLU A 73 -11.92 -1.25 3.38
C GLU A 73 -12.40 -0.48 2.15
N ASP A 74 -11.75 0.64 1.78
CA ASP A 74 -12.05 1.37 0.54
C ASP A 74 -11.90 0.44 -0.68
N PHE A 75 -10.78 -0.28 -0.77
CA PHE A 75 -10.55 -1.23 -1.86
C PHE A 75 -11.62 -2.31 -1.93
N LEU A 76 -12.05 -2.83 -0.76
CA LEU A 76 -13.14 -3.80 -0.67
C LEU A 76 -14.45 -3.20 -1.17
N ASN A 77 -14.81 -2.01 -0.70
CA ASN A 77 -16.06 -1.34 -1.05
C ASN A 77 -16.08 -1.02 -2.56
N ASP A 78 -15.05 -0.35 -3.07
CA ASP A 78 -14.91 0.01 -4.49
C ASP A 78 -15.00 -1.23 -5.38
N PHE A 79 -14.34 -2.33 -4.99
CA PHE A 79 -14.42 -3.58 -5.74
C PHE A 79 -15.84 -4.16 -5.73
N THR A 80 -16.48 -4.27 -4.56
CA THR A 80 -17.82 -4.84 -4.45
C THR A 80 -18.89 -4.01 -5.16
N GLU A 81 -18.78 -2.69 -5.13
CA GLU A 81 -19.65 -1.77 -5.85
C GLU A 81 -19.46 -1.91 -7.36
N SER A 82 -18.20 -2.01 -7.82
CA SER A 82 -17.87 -2.22 -9.23
C SER A 82 -18.48 -3.51 -9.79
N LEU A 83 -18.48 -4.59 -9.00
CA LEU A 83 -19.10 -5.86 -9.37
C LEU A 83 -20.63 -5.76 -9.47
N ARG A 84 -21.27 -5.01 -8.57
CA ARG A 84 -22.72 -4.78 -8.58
C ARG A 84 -23.16 -3.92 -9.77
N ALA A 85 -22.35 -2.94 -10.15
CA ALA A 85 -22.64 -2.02 -11.25
C ALA A 85 -22.35 -2.61 -12.64
N GLY A 86 -21.62 -3.72 -12.72
CA GLY A 86 -21.37 -4.48 -13.96
C GLY A 86 -20.03 -4.17 -14.63
N ASP A 87 -19.83 -4.75 -15.81
CA ASP A 87 -18.50 -4.84 -16.47
C ASP A 87 -17.82 -3.49 -16.68
N GLY A 88 -18.57 -2.44 -17.05
CA GLY A 88 -18.03 -1.10 -17.24
C GLY A 88 -17.45 -0.50 -15.97
N ALA A 89 -18.13 -0.68 -14.83
CA ALA A 89 -17.64 -0.22 -13.53
C ALA A 89 -16.45 -1.06 -13.04
N THR A 90 -16.48 -2.37 -13.29
CA THR A 90 -15.34 -3.25 -12.98
C THR A 90 -14.09 -2.86 -13.78
N ALA A 91 -14.24 -2.44 -15.04
CA ALA A 91 -13.13 -1.91 -15.83
C ALA A 91 -12.60 -0.59 -15.26
N ALA A 92 -13.49 0.31 -14.83
CA ALA A 92 -13.10 1.58 -14.20
C ALA A 92 -12.33 1.37 -12.89
N PHE A 93 -12.82 0.49 -12.02
CA PHE A 93 -12.12 0.08 -10.78
C PHE A 93 -10.69 -0.40 -11.09
N LYS A 94 -10.55 -1.31 -12.07
CA LYS A 94 -9.23 -1.82 -12.47
C LYS A 94 -8.34 -0.71 -12.99
N GLN A 95 -8.87 0.21 -13.79
CA GLN A 95 -8.10 1.36 -14.27
C GLN A 95 -7.61 2.21 -13.10
N GLU A 96 -8.50 2.59 -12.20
CA GLU A 96 -8.21 3.44 -11.04
C GLU A 96 -7.08 2.88 -10.14
N TYR A 97 -7.07 1.56 -9.91
CA TYR A 97 -6.06 0.94 -9.05
C TYR A 97 -4.80 0.46 -9.79
N ARG A 98 -4.83 0.31 -11.13
CA ARG A 98 -3.71 -0.28 -11.90
C ARG A 98 -2.99 0.70 -12.82
N SER A 99 -3.50 1.92 -13.00
CA SER A 99 -2.85 2.97 -13.80
C SER A 99 -2.02 3.96 -12.97
N VAL A 100 -1.76 3.64 -11.71
CA VAL A 100 -1.03 4.52 -10.77
C VAL A 100 0.48 4.30 -10.84
N ASP A 101 1.22 5.34 -10.48
CA ASP A 101 2.67 5.27 -10.29
C ASP A 101 3.03 4.78 -8.88
N LEU A 102 2.18 5.11 -7.90
CA LEU A 102 2.30 4.73 -6.50
C LEU A 102 0.92 4.35 -5.93
N LEU A 103 0.80 3.12 -5.45
CA LEU A 103 -0.37 2.64 -4.71
C LEU A 103 -0.04 2.56 -3.21
N LEU A 104 -0.82 3.27 -2.40
CA LEU A 104 -0.74 3.27 -0.93
C LEU A 104 -1.99 2.57 -0.38
N VAL A 105 -1.80 1.46 0.34
CA VAL A 105 -2.90 0.71 0.95
C VAL A 105 -2.77 0.61 2.46
N ASP A 106 -3.70 1.21 3.19
CA ASP A 106 -3.73 1.16 4.65
C ASP A 106 -4.42 -0.12 5.17
N ASP A 107 -3.94 -0.63 6.30
CA ASP A 107 -4.58 -1.63 7.14
C ASP A 107 -4.99 -2.93 6.42
N ILE A 108 -4.04 -3.56 5.71
CA ILE A 108 -4.28 -4.78 4.91
C ILE A 108 -4.82 -5.97 5.72
N GLN A 109 -4.70 -5.94 7.06
CA GLN A 109 -5.30 -6.93 7.96
C GLN A 109 -6.82 -7.06 7.79
N PHE A 110 -7.51 -6.02 7.31
CA PHE A 110 -8.96 -6.06 7.08
C PHE A 110 -9.38 -6.94 5.89
N TRP A 111 -8.44 -7.41 5.06
CA TRP A 111 -8.73 -8.40 4.02
C TRP A 111 -8.80 -9.84 4.54
N SER A 112 -8.56 -10.08 5.84
CA SER A 112 -8.73 -11.38 6.49
C SER A 112 -10.07 -12.03 6.12
N GLY A 113 -10.02 -13.25 5.57
CA GLY A 113 -11.20 -14.02 5.14
C GLY A 113 -11.94 -13.46 3.90
N LYS A 114 -11.45 -12.40 3.26
CA LYS A 114 -12.08 -11.77 2.08
C LYS A 114 -11.47 -12.28 0.77
N GLU A 115 -11.62 -13.58 0.49
CA GLU A 115 -10.90 -14.27 -0.60
C GLU A 115 -10.97 -13.59 -1.97
N LYS A 116 -12.15 -13.11 -2.38
CA LYS A 116 -12.33 -12.42 -3.68
C LYS A 116 -11.57 -11.08 -3.73
N VAL A 117 -11.55 -10.35 -2.62
CA VAL A 117 -10.83 -9.07 -2.50
C VAL A 117 -9.33 -9.33 -2.55
N GLN A 118 -8.87 -10.35 -1.82
CA GLN A 118 -7.47 -10.79 -1.85
C GLN A 118 -7.02 -11.21 -3.26
N GLU A 119 -7.87 -11.94 -3.99
CA GLU A 119 -7.59 -12.33 -5.37
C GLU A 119 -7.49 -11.12 -6.31
N GLU A 120 -8.44 -10.19 -6.22
CA GLU A 120 -8.41 -8.98 -7.05
C GLU A 120 -7.22 -8.08 -6.72
N PHE A 121 -6.87 -7.94 -5.43
CA PHE A 121 -5.66 -7.24 -5.03
C PHE A 121 -4.40 -7.93 -5.53
N PHE A 122 -4.31 -9.26 -5.47
CA PHE A 122 -3.18 -10.01 -6.02
C PHE A 122 -2.99 -9.73 -7.52
N ASN A 123 -4.08 -9.64 -8.28
CA ASN A 123 -4.03 -9.28 -9.70
C ASN A 123 -3.52 -7.84 -9.90
N THR A 124 -4.04 -6.88 -9.14
CA THR A 124 -3.60 -5.49 -9.15
C THR A 124 -2.12 -5.36 -8.79
N PHE A 125 -1.69 -6.04 -7.73
CA PHE A 125 -0.30 -6.11 -7.29
C PHE A 125 0.62 -6.56 -8.43
N ASN A 126 0.29 -7.67 -9.10
CA ASN A 126 1.11 -8.19 -10.20
C ASN A 126 1.22 -7.23 -11.38
N VAL A 127 0.13 -6.52 -11.71
CA VAL A 127 0.14 -5.54 -12.80
C VAL A 127 1.08 -4.38 -12.47
N LEU A 128 0.97 -3.84 -11.25
CA LEU A 128 1.78 -2.72 -10.79
C LEU A 128 3.27 -3.10 -10.70
N THR A 129 3.60 -4.21 -10.04
CA THR A 129 5.01 -4.61 -9.87
C THR A 129 5.67 -4.99 -11.19
N LYS A 130 4.96 -5.65 -12.10
CA LYS A 130 5.46 -5.96 -13.45
C LYS A 130 5.80 -4.69 -14.24
N ASN A 131 5.09 -3.60 -13.99
CA ASN A 131 5.29 -2.30 -14.64
C ASN A 131 6.22 -1.37 -13.84
N GLY A 132 6.90 -1.88 -12.80
CA GLY A 132 7.81 -1.10 -11.97
C GLY A 132 7.12 -0.02 -11.12
N LYS A 133 5.82 -0.16 -10.87
CA LYS A 133 5.05 0.79 -10.05
C LYS A 133 5.19 0.44 -8.57
N GLN A 134 5.31 1.46 -7.72
CA GLN A 134 5.53 1.25 -6.29
C GLN A 134 4.24 0.87 -5.58
N ILE A 135 4.32 -0.10 -4.68
CA ILE A 135 3.25 -0.44 -3.74
C ILE A 135 3.78 -0.25 -2.32
N VAL A 136 3.07 0.54 -1.51
CA VAL A 136 3.31 0.66 -0.08
C VAL A 136 2.06 0.23 0.66
N MET A 137 2.23 -0.57 1.70
CA MET A 137 1.13 -1.10 2.51
C MET A 137 1.40 -0.86 3.99
N THR A 138 0.35 -0.80 4.79
CA THR A 138 0.47 -0.86 6.26
C THR A 138 -0.27 -2.07 6.82
N SER A 139 0.21 -2.57 7.96
CA SER A 139 -0.48 -3.63 8.69
C SER A 139 -0.29 -3.51 10.21
N ASP A 140 -1.33 -3.85 10.96
CA ASP A 140 -1.26 -4.06 12.42
C ASP A 140 -0.74 -5.45 12.81
N LYS A 141 -0.58 -6.37 11.84
CA LYS A 141 -0.13 -7.76 12.03
C LYS A 141 0.96 -8.14 11.03
N LEU A 142 1.88 -9.03 11.39
CA LEU A 142 2.76 -9.63 10.38
C LEU A 142 1.91 -10.39 9.35
N PRO A 143 2.29 -10.46 8.07
CA PRO A 143 1.53 -11.21 7.07
C PRO A 143 1.24 -12.67 7.45
N THR A 144 2.15 -13.30 8.20
CA THR A 144 1.99 -14.67 8.73
C THR A 144 0.97 -14.78 9.87
N GLU A 145 0.61 -13.67 10.50
CA GLU A 145 -0.35 -13.58 11.61
C GLU A 145 -1.73 -13.08 11.15
N ILE A 146 -1.87 -12.66 9.89
CA ILE A 146 -3.17 -12.30 9.30
C ILE A 146 -3.93 -13.60 8.99
N VAL A 147 -4.95 -13.88 9.80
CA VAL A 147 -5.81 -15.05 9.66
C VAL A 147 -6.46 -15.04 8.27
N ASP A 148 -6.50 -16.21 7.64
CA ASP A 148 -7.09 -16.42 6.31
C ASP A 148 -6.55 -15.47 5.22
N LEU A 149 -5.29 -15.04 5.34
CA LEU A 149 -4.56 -14.41 4.24
C LEU A 149 -4.00 -15.51 3.32
N GLN A 150 -4.28 -15.40 2.02
CA GLN A 150 -3.77 -16.35 1.03
C GLN A 150 -2.23 -16.38 1.03
N THR A 151 -1.66 -17.57 1.06
CA THR A 151 -0.20 -17.81 1.13
C THR A 151 0.58 -17.06 0.04
N ARG A 152 0.00 -16.89 -1.16
CA ARG A 152 0.60 -16.12 -2.25
C ARG A 152 0.73 -14.62 -1.94
N LEU A 153 -0.21 -14.04 -1.20
CA LEU A 153 -0.11 -12.65 -0.73
C LEU A 153 0.89 -12.56 0.41
N THR A 154 0.83 -13.48 1.39
CA THR A 154 1.81 -13.57 2.48
C THR A 154 3.23 -13.55 1.95
N SER A 155 3.55 -14.42 0.98
CA SER A 155 4.88 -14.49 0.36
C SER A 155 5.30 -13.18 -0.33
N ARG A 156 4.38 -12.49 -1.01
CA ARG A 156 4.68 -11.19 -1.64
C ARG A 156 4.90 -10.09 -0.62
N PHE A 157 4.15 -10.12 0.49
CA PHE A 157 4.23 -9.12 1.55
C PHE A 157 5.50 -9.29 2.36
N GLU A 158 5.88 -10.54 2.70
CA GLU A 158 7.13 -10.86 3.38
C GLU A 158 8.37 -10.42 2.60
N ALA A 159 8.35 -10.53 1.26
CA ALA A 159 9.44 -10.01 0.43
C ALA A 159 9.64 -8.49 0.55
N GLY A 160 8.64 -7.77 1.07
CA GLY A 160 8.66 -6.33 1.30
C GLY A 160 8.80 -5.91 2.77
N ILE A 161 8.96 -6.85 3.71
CA ILE A 161 9.20 -6.54 5.12
C ILE A 161 10.69 -6.29 5.33
N MET A 162 11.00 -5.20 6.02
CA MET A 162 12.33 -4.97 6.59
C MET A 162 12.17 -4.90 8.11
N MET A 163 12.85 -5.81 8.82
CA MET A 163 12.94 -5.83 10.29
C MET A 163 14.00 -4.83 10.75
#